data_AF-A0A9E1K818-F1
#
_entry.id   AF-A0A9E1K818-F1
#
_cell.length_a   1.000
_cell.length_b   1.000
_cell.length_c   1.000
_cell.angle_alpha   90.00
_cell.angle_beta   90.00
_cell.angle_gamma   90.00
#
_symmetry.space_group_name_H-M   'P 1'
#
loop_
_entity.id
_entity.type
_entity.pdbx_description
1 polymer ?
#
loop_
_entity_poly.entity_id
_entity_poly.type
_entity_poly.pdbx_seq_one_letter_code
_entity_poly.pdbx_strand_id
1 'polypeptide(L)'
;MNQFYKNLALWLVIGIVLIALFNIFNQPLTSQSEVVFSDFMDQVEQGQVTEVMISGDNISGKYMDGNSFQTTAPPKDPDLIKSLREKSVRIVVVPPEQTSWYMSILISWFPMIILLGIWIFFMRQMQGGGG
;
A
#
# COMPACT_ATOMS: atom_id res chain seq x y z
N MET A 1 -10.24 -39.39 -20.79
CA MET A 1 -10.72 -38.27 -19.94
C MET A 1 -11.21 -37.17 -20.86
N ASN A 2 -12.51 -36.89 -20.81
CA ASN A 2 -13.19 -35.96 -21.73
C ASN A 2 -12.47 -34.60 -21.75
N GLN A 3 -12.20 -34.05 -22.95
CA GLN A 3 -11.59 -32.73 -23.15
C GLN A 3 -12.25 -31.64 -22.28
N PHE A 4 -13.55 -31.79 -22.02
CA PHE A 4 -14.34 -30.98 -21.10
C PHE A 4 -13.78 -30.92 -19.66
N TYR A 5 -13.42 -32.06 -19.06
CA TYR A 5 -12.88 -32.10 -17.70
C TYR A 5 -11.46 -31.55 -17.60
N LYS A 6 -10.65 -31.72 -18.67
CA LYS A 6 -9.32 -31.09 -18.74
C LYS A 6 -9.42 -29.57 -18.83
N ASN A 7 -10.32 -29.04 -19.65
CA ASN A 7 -10.56 -27.60 -19.74
C ASN A 7 -11.12 -27.05 -18.42
N LEU A 8 -12.09 -27.74 -17.81
CA LEU A 8 -12.69 -27.32 -16.53
C LEU A 8 -11.66 -27.28 -15.39
N ALA A 9 -10.79 -28.28 -15.30
CA ALA A 9 -9.71 -28.29 -14.31
C ALA A 9 -8.73 -27.13 -14.50
N LEU A 10 -8.41 -26.80 -15.77
CA LEU A 10 -7.54 -25.67 -16.10
C LEU A 10 -8.20 -24.32 -15.70
N TRP A 11 -9.51 -24.16 -15.95
CA TRP A 11 -10.30 -23.01 -15.49
C TRP A 11 -10.30 -22.85 -13.98
N LEU A 12 -10.45 -23.96 -13.25
CA LEU A 12 -10.48 -23.98 -11.80
C LEU A 12 -9.13 -23.53 -11.21
N VAL A 13 -8.02 -24.02 -11.80
CA VAL A 13 -6.66 -23.61 -11.40
C VAL A 13 -6.44 -22.12 -11.66
N ILE A 14 -6.85 -21.59 -12.82
CA ILE A 14 -6.73 -20.16 -13.12
C ILE A 14 -7.54 -19.31 -12.12
N GLY A 15 -8.78 -19.70 -11.81
CA GLY A 15 -9.61 -18.99 -10.84
C GLY A 15 -9.00 -18.95 -9.46
N ILE A 16 -8.43 -20.07 -8.99
CA ILE A 16 -7.73 -20.14 -7.70
C ILE A 16 -6.49 -19.22 -7.70
N VAL A 17 -5.69 -19.24 -8.77
CA VAL A 17 -4.50 -18.39 -8.89
C VAL A 17 -4.89 -16.92 -8.86
N LEU A 18 -5.95 -16.52 -9.56
CA LEU A 18 -6.44 -15.13 -9.55
C LEU A 18 -6.92 -14.69 -8.16
N ILE A 19 -7.66 -15.54 -7.43
CA ILE A 19 -8.11 -15.24 -6.06
C ILE A 19 -6.92 -15.14 -5.10
N ALA A 20 -5.93 -16.02 -5.24
CA ALA A 20 -4.71 -15.98 -4.43
C ALA A 20 -3.91 -14.70 -4.70
N LEU A 21 -3.73 -14.33 -5.97
CA LEU A 21 -3.08 -13.07 -6.34
C LEU A 21 -3.87 -11.87 -5.78
N PHE A 22 -5.18 -11.85 -5.94
CA PHE A 22 -6.03 -10.79 -5.40
C PHE A 22 -5.85 -10.65 -3.88
N ASN A 23 -5.82 -11.76 -3.13
CA ASN A 23 -5.58 -11.74 -1.68
C ASN A 23 -4.21 -11.16 -1.30
N ILE A 24 -3.17 -11.47 -2.07
CA ILE A 24 -1.81 -10.97 -1.82
C ILE A 24 -1.73 -9.46 -2.10
N PHE A 25 -2.33 -8.99 -3.20
CA PHE A 25 -2.33 -7.58 -3.57
C PHE A 25 -3.26 -6.71 -2.70
N ASN A 26 -4.28 -7.30 -2.08
CA ASN A 26 -5.19 -6.61 -1.14
C ASN A 26 -4.73 -6.66 0.33
N GLN A 27 -3.54 -7.17 0.64
CA GLN A 27 -3.03 -7.02 2.00
C GLN A 27 -2.82 -5.52 2.28
N PRO A 28 -3.52 -4.93 3.27
CA PRO A 28 -3.25 -3.56 3.64
C PRO A 28 -1.79 -3.46 4.08
N LEU A 29 -1.03 -2.62 3.38
CA LEU A 29 0.33 -2.23 3.77
C LEU A 29 0.25 -1.78 5.22
N THR A 30 0.83 -2.59 6.11
CA THR A 30 1.06 -2.38 7.54
C THR A 30 0.25 -1.24 8.16
N SER A 31 -0.77 -1.58 8.94
CA SER A 31 -1.60 -0.65 9.72
C SER A 31 -0.76 0.21 10.66
N GLN A 32 -0.16 1.28 10.16
CA GLN A 32 0.33 2.35 11.01
C GLN A 32 -0.90 2.96 11.68
N SER A 33 -0.88 3.09 13.00
CA SER A 33 -1.99 3.73 13.69
C SER A 33 -2.03 5.19 13.24
N GLU A 34 -3.10 5.56 12.55
CA GLU A 34 -3.34 6.96 12.19
C GLU A 34 -3.77 7.70 13.46
N VAL A 35 -3.00 8.73 13.82
CA VAL A 35 -3.20 9.53 15.03
C VAL A 35 -3.50 10.97 14.62
N VAL A 36 -4.44 11.60 15.33
CA VAL A 36 -4.76 13.01 15.10
C VAL A 36 -3.55 13.88 15.45
N PHE A 37 -3.30 14.91 14.65
CA PHE A 37 -2.11 15.76 14.82
C PHE A 37 -2.00 16.39 16.22
N SER A 38 -3.14 16.83 16.81
CA SER A 38 -3.17 17.35 18.18
C SER A 38 -2.72 16.31 19.21
N ASP A 39 -3.22 15.08 19.09
CA ASP A 39 -2.91 14.00 20.03
C ASP A 39 -1.42 13.60 19.91
N PHE A 40 -0.88 13.62 18.69
CA PHE A 40 0.54 13.48 18.45
C PHE A 40 1.36 14.58 19.14
N MET A 41 0.94 15.84 19.02
CA MET A 41 1.63 16.95 19.70
C MET A 41 1.58 16.81 21.22
N ASP A 42 0.43 16.41 21.78
CA ASP A 42 0.30 16.12 23.21
C ASP A 42 1.26 15.00 23.65
N GLN A 43 1.44 13.97 22.83
CA GLN A 43 2.37 12.85 23.09
C GLN A 43 3.84 13.27 22.95
N VAL A 44 4.17 14.17 22.02
CA VAL A 44 5.49 14.79 21.91
C VAL A 44 5.78 15.60 23.19
N GLU A 45 4.83 16.40 23.65
CA GLU A 45 4.97 17.19 24.87
C GLU A 45 5.15 16.32 26.12
N GLN A 46 4.47 15.18 26.17
CA GLN A 46 4.62 14.16 27.21
C GLN A 46 5.93 13.36 27.10
N GLY A 47 6.71 13.55 26.03
CA GLY A 47 8.00 12.88 25.82
C GLY A 47 7.86 11.41 25.42
N GLN A 48 6.70 10.99 24.92
CA GLN A 48 6.44 9.60 24.52
C GLN A 48 6.99 9.26 23.13
N VAL A 49 7.38 10.26 22.35
CA VAL A 49 7.87 10.12 20.98
C VAL A 49 9.40 10.13 20.96
N THR A 50 10.01 9.14 20.30
CA THR A 50 11.48 9.00 20.24
C THR A 50 12.05 9.46 18.89
N GLU A 51 11.34 9.13 17.81
CA GLU A 51 11.78 9.40 16.44
C GLU A 51 10.60 9.80 15.57
N VAL A 52 10.83 10.80 14.72
CA VAL A 52 9.88 11.31 13.76
C VAL A 52 10.55 11.44 12.40
N MET A 53 9.89 10.92 11.38
CA MET A 53 10.22 11.04 9.97
C MET A 53 9.18 11.93 9.27
N ILE A 54 9.65 12.98 8.61
CA ILE A 54 8.82 13.96 7.93
C ILE A 54 9.01 13.79 6.42
N SER A 55 7.91 13.56 5.71
CA SER A 55 7.85 13.28 4.27
C SER A 55 6.76 14.14 3.62
N GLY A 56 7.11 15.36 3.20
CA GLY A 56 6.13 16.35 2.78
C GLY A 56 5.25 16.77 3.98
N ASP A 57 3.94 16.56 3.87
CA ASP A 57 2.97 16.83 4.95
C ASP A 57 2.73 15.59 5.85
N ASN A 58 3.22 14.42 5.45
CA ASN A 58 3.10 13.19 6.23
C ASN A 58 4.21 13.09 7.27
N ILE A 59 3.82 12.72 8.49
CA ILE A 59 4.71 12.48 9.61
C ILE A 59 4.50 11.04 10.07
N SER A 60 5.57 10.26 10.13
CA SER A 60 5.56 8.94 10.73
C SER A 60 6.59 8.87 11.85
N GLY A 61 6.43 7.99 12.81
CA GLY A 61 7.35 7.95 13.94
C GLY A 61 7.22 6.72 14.81
N LYS A 62 8.04 6.71 15.85
CA LYS A 62 8.07 5.65 16.87
C LYS A 62 7.94 6.25 18.26
N TYR A 63 7.10 5.62 19.06
CA TYR A 63 7.00 5.89 20.49
C TYR A 63 8.09 5.16 21.28
N MET A 64 8.24 5.52 22.54
CA MET A 64 9.17 4.87 23.48
C MET A 64 8.84 3.39 23.71
N ASP A 65 7.58 3.00 23.57
CA ASP A 65 7.13 1.61 23.71
C ASP A 65 7.41 0.74 22.46
N GLY A 66 7.94 1.35 21.38
CA GLY A 66 8.25 0.70 20.12
C GLY A 66 7.09 0.68 19.10
N ASN A 67 5.91 1.18 19.47
CA ASN A 67 4.79 1.31 18.54
C ASN A 67 5.03 2.41 17.51
N SER A 68 4.54 2.19 16.29
CA SER A 68 4.63 3.16 15.19
C SER A 68 3.32 3.89 14.96
N PHE A 69 3.40 5.17 14.64
CA PHE A 69 2.25 6.01 14.31
C PHE A 69 2.47 6.76 13.00
N GLN A 70 1.36 7.23 12.45
CA GLN A 70 1.34 8.17 11.33
C GLN A 70 0.37 9.30 11.62
N THR A 71 0.73 10.51 11.25
CA THR A 71 -0.14 11.68 11.31
C THR A 71 0.14 12.61 10.12
N THR A 72 -0.80 13.49 9.81
CA THR A 72 -0.65 14.51 8.77
C THR A 72 -0.56 15.87 9.43
N ALA A 73 0.53 16.59 9.19
CA ALA A 73 0.71 17.92 9.73
C ALA A 73 0.02 18.99 8.87
N PRO A 74 -0.45 20.09 9.48
CA PRO A 74 -0.79 21.29 8.75
C PRO A 74 0.41 21.78 7.92
N PRO A 75 0.19 22.27 6.69
CA PRO A 75 1.26 22.75 5.86
C PRO A 75 1.98 23.93 6.52
N LYS A 76 3.30 23.79 6.70
CA LYS A 76 4.21 24.83 7.24
C LYS A 76 3.93 25.23 8.68
N ASP A 77 3.70 24.28 9.58
CA ASP A 77 3.70 24.55 11.02
C ASP A 77 5.13 24.92 11.52
N PRO A 78 5.37 26.17 11.94
CA PRO A 78 6.68 26.61 12.40
C PRO A 78 7.02 26.12 13.82
N ASP A 79 6.02 25.78 14.64
CA ASP A 79 6.20 25.39 16.03
C ASP A 79 6.51 23.90 16.17
N LEU A 80 6.08 23.06 15.22
CA LEU A 80 6.34 21.62 15.19
C LEU A 80 7.83 21.26 15.39
N ILE A 81 8.71 21.81 14.56
CA ILE A 81 10.16 21.49 14.62
C ILE A 81 10.77 21.97 15.94
N LYS A 82 10.27 23.08 16.47
CA LYS A 82 10.71 23.64 17.75
C LYS A 82 10.31 22.71 18.90
N SER A 83 9.05 22.30 18.97
CA SER A 83 8.54 21.39 20.00
C SER A 83 9.23 20.03 19.98
N LEU A 84 9.48 19.46 18.79
CA LEU A 84 10.24 18.22 18.63
C LEU A 84 11.68 18.36 19.13
N ARG A 85 12.34 19.48 18.83
CA ARG A 85 13.71 19.75 19.28
C ARG A 85 13.78 19.97 20.79
N GLU A 86 12.84 20.69 21.38
CA GLU A 86 12.76 20.91 22.83
C GLU A 86 12.66 19.60 23.61
N LYS A 87 12.00 18.60 23.03
CA LYS A 87 11.84 17.26 23.62
C LYS A 87 12.92 16.27 23.20
N SER A 88 13.98 16.73 22.52
CA SER A 88 15.10 15.90 22.04
C SER A 88 14.66 14.72 21.15
N VAL A 89 13.55 14.89 20.42
CA VAL A 89 13.06 13.88 19.47
C VAL A 89 14.01 13.84 18.27
N ARG A 90 14.34 12.63 17.80
CA ARG A 90 15.13 12.48 16.57
C ARG A 90 14.26 12.85 15.36
N ILE A 91 14.68 13.84 14.59
CA ILE A 91 13.97 14.33 13.40
C ILE A 91 14.72 13.87 12.15
N VAL A 92 14.06 13.10 11.28
CA VAL A 92 14.56 12.66 9.99
C VAL A 92 13.69 13.28 8.90
N VAL A 93 14.29 14.04 7.98
CA VAL A 93 13.54 14.61 6.85
C VAL A 93 13.87 13.81 5.60
N VAL A 94 12.83 13.24 4.97
CA VAL A 94 12.95 12.52 3.71
C VAL A 94 12.17 13.26 2.63
N PRO A 95 12.64 13.25 1.38
CA PRO A 95 11.84 13.78 0.27
C PRO A 95 10.52 13.02 0.21
N PRO A 96 9.40 13.70 -0.09
CA PRO A 96 8.11 13.03 -0.26
C PRO A 96 8.27 11.91 -1.29
N GLU A 97 7.75 10.72 -0.97
CA GLU A 97 7.75 9.62 -1.93
C GLU A 97 7.04 10.07 -3.20
N GLN A 98 7.83 10.28 -4.25
CA GLN A 98 7.30 10.39 -5.60
C GLN A 98 6.89 8.97 -5.98
N THR A 99 5.65 8.62 -5.62
CA THR A 99 5.03 7.40 -6.14
C THR A 99 5.14 7.52 -7.65
N SER A 100 5.95 6.63 -8.23
CA SER A 100 6.22 6.65 -9.65
C SER A 100 4.90 6.44 -10.37
N TRP A 101 4.30 7.51 -10.87
CA TRP A 101 2.95 7.50 -11.44
C TRP A 101 2.80 6.40 -12.53
N TYR A 102 3.88 6.12 -13.26
CA TYR A 102 3.95 5.04 -14.23
C TYR A 102 3.88 3.62 -13.62
N MET A 103 4.47 3.41 -12.43
CA MET A 103 4.34 2.15 -11.66
C MET A 103 2.91 1.96 -11.18
N SER A 104 2.26 3.01 -10.65
CA SER A 104 0.85 2.94 -10.23
C SER A 104 -0.07 2.59 -11.40
N ILE A 105 0.15 3.18 -12.59
CA ILE A 105 -0.60 2.84 -13.81
C ILE A 105 -0.36 1.39 -14.22
N LEU A 106 0.89 0.93 -14.24
CA LEU A 106 1.24 -0.44 -14.62
C LEU A 106 0.58 -1.47 -13.70
N ILE A 107 0.64 -1.25 -12.39
CA ILE A 107 0.02 -2.13 -11.38
C ILE A 107 -1.51 -2.10 -11.51
N SER A 108 -2.11 -0.92 -11.69
CA SER A 108 -3.57 -0.78 -11.85
C SER A 108 -4.10 -1.43 -13.14
N TRP A 109 -3.30 -1.42 -14.22
CA TRP A 109 -3.69 -2.01 -15.50
C TRP A 109 -3.38 -3.50 -15.59
N PHE A 110 -2.48 -4.03 -14.75
CA PHE A 110 -2.11 -5.44 -14.75
C PHE A 110 -3.32 -6.40 -14.64
N PRO A 111 -4.31 -6.19 -13.74
CA PRO A 111 -5.52 -7.00 -13.69
C PRO A 111 -6.32 -6.97 -15.00
N MET A 112 -6.48 -5.79 -15.62
CA MET A 112 -7.21 -5.65 -16.89
C MET A 112 -6.48 -6.32 -18.05
N ILE A 113 -5.14 -6.22 -18.11
CA ILE A 113 -4.32 -6.89 -19.14
C ILE A 113 -4.42 -8.41 -19.00
N ILE A 114 -4.35 -8.94 -17.78
CA ILE A 114 -4.56 -10.37 -17.52
C ILE A 114 -5.95 -10.82 -17.99
N LEU A 115 -7.00 -10.08 -17.64
CA LEU A 115 -8.36 -10.41 -18.05
C LEU A 115 -8.51 -10.38 -19.58
N LEU A 116 -7.95 -9.40 -20.26
CA LEU A 116 -7.94 -9.33 -21.73
C LEU A 116 -7.16 -10.51 -22.33
N GLY A 117 -6.02 -10.89 -21.76
CA GLY A 117 -5.24 -12.04 -22.20
C GLY A 117 -6.02 -13.35 -22.08
N ILE A 118 -6.71 -13.56 -20.95
CA ILE A 118 -7.60 -14.70 -20.72
C ILE A 118 -8.78 -14.67 -21.69
N TRP A 119 -9.39 -13.51 -21.92
CA TRP A 119 -10.50 -13.32 -22.85
C TRP A 119 -10.12 -13.62 -24.30
N ILE A 120 -8.96 -13.13 -24.77
CA ILE A 120 -8.43 -13.45 -26.10
C ILE A 120 -8.13 -14.95 -26.22
N PHE A 121 -7.54 -15.54 -25.18
CA PHE A 121 -7.29 -16.98 -25.14
C PHE A 121 -8.58 -17.79 -25.31
N PHE A 122 -9.65 -17.41 -24.61
CA PHE A 122 -10.98 -18.01 -24.76
C PHE A 122 -11.54 -17.90 -26.18
N MET A 123 -11.51 -16.70 -26.76
CA MET A 123 -11.99 -16.46 -28.12
C MET A 123 -11.25 -17.34 -29.13
N ARG A 124 -9.93 -17.49 -28.94
CA ARG A 124 -9.10 -18.37 -29.76
C ARG A 124 -9.41 -19.85 -29.54
N GLN A 125 -9.70 -20.26 -28.31
CA GLN A 125 -10.01 -21.66 -27.99
C GLN A 125 -11.39 -22.09 -28.53
N MET A 126 -12.38 -21.19 -28.55
CA MET A 126 -13.72 -21.49 -29.05
C MET A 126 -13.81 -21.50 -30.59
N GLN A 127 -13.01 -20.69 -31.29
CA GLN A 127 -12.95 -20.71 -32.76
C GLN A 127 -12.21 -21.92 -33.34
N GLY A 128 -11.37 -22.61 -32.56
CA GLY A 128 -10.62 -23.80 -33.00
C GLY A 128 -11.36 -25.14 -32.90
N GLY A 129 -12.64 -25.14 -32.48
CA GLY A 129 -13.48 -26.35 -32.35
C GLY A 129 -14.48 -26.57 -33.50
N GLY A 130 -14.45 -25.72 -34.52
CA GLY A 130 -15.28 -25.83 -35.73
C GLY A 130 -14.50 -26.45 -36.88
N GLY A 131 -14.23 -27.75 -36.77
CA GLY A 131 -13.62 -28.61 -37.78
C GLY A 131 -13.87 -30.07 -37.43
#